data_AF-A0A7C7D3Y1-F1
#
_entry.id   AF-A0A7C7D3Y1-F1
#
_cell.length_a   1.000
_cell.length_b   1.000
_cell.length_c   1.000
_cell.angle_alpha   90.00
_cell.angle_beta   90.00
_cell.angle_gamma   90.00
#
_symmetry.space_group_name_H-M   'P 1'
#
loop_
_entity.id
_entity.type
_entity.pdbx_description
1 polymer ?
#
loop_
_entity_poly.entity_id
_entity_poly.type
_entity_poly.pdbx_seq_one_letter_code
_entity_poly.pdbx_strand_id
1 'polypeptide(L)'
;NKARFNIRGNRMMDKVARELDIPFKRKGSMVLAFNKDDMEKLNALYEKGLRNGVEGMDILTASEVRKKEPNISEKVTGALYASSAGIICPYELTISAAENAVENGVDLILECEVSDIKRSYIKSDDEGKLLCRENDNDSKDNIHSKNRNHTGNSNYTENNNHAESVNYCRNSICSGNNKLSLTDSSMLYKIVTSQGEFKARYVVNCAGLYADTVAAMVGDTSFTINPRKGEYILFDKRQGKIVNSIIFQTPTRMGKGILVTQTVDGNLLIGPNAVDIDDKTDISTSNEGLKQVMQGALKSVPDIDRRNIITSFTGLRAVPSTGDFIIKESGVSKGFINVAGIESPGLTAAPAIAEYVEDILRKAGLVFIPKNDYNPVRRPVKRFRDMKEDELADLLKKNPLYGRIVCRCEKVSAAEIIDSIRRPAGARNLDGVKRRTRAGMGRCQGGFCTPRVMEILSKELNIPIDEITKSGGDSWMLAGRTK
;
A
#
# COMPACT_ATOMS: atom_id res chain seq x y z
N ASN A 1 10.89 -6.77 18.78
CA ASN A 1 10.71 -5.91 17.59
C ASN A 1 9.30 -5.33 17.47
N LYS A 2 8.24 -6.15 17.39
CA LYS A 2 6.84 -5.69 17.19
C LYS A 2 6.43 -4.49 18.03
N ALA A 3 6.49 -4.58 19.37
CA ALA A 3 6.04 -3.51 20.25
C ALA A 3 6.85 -2.21 20.08
N ARG A 4 8.18 -2.33 20.02
CA ARG A 4 9.11 -1.20 19.83
C ARG A 4 8.80 -0.42 18.54
N PHE A 5 8.72 -1.10 17.41
CA PHE A 5 8.48 -0.43 16.12
C PHE A 5 7.04 0.06 15.97
N ASN A 6 6.06 -0.63 16.57
CA ASN A 6 4.67 -0.18 16.57
C ASN A 6 4.52 1.19 17.23
N ILE A 7 5.16 1.41 18.38
CA ILE A 7 5.01 2.66 19.14
C ILE A 7 5.68 3.81 18.42
N ARG A 8 6.92 3.61 17.94
CA ARG A 8 7.63 4.62 17.14
C ARG A 8 6.87 4.92 15.85
N GLY A 9 6.47 3.91 15.10
CA GLY A 9 5.74 4.07 13.85
C GLY A 9 4.36 4.71 14.02
N ASN A 10 3.66 4.43 15.12
CA ASN A 10 2.41 5.13 15.45
C ASN A 10 2.61 6.63 15.65
N ARG A 11 3.66 7.05 16.36
CA ARG A 11 4.01 8.48 16.54
C ARG A 11 4.36 9.18 15.22
N MET A 12 4.94 8.45 14.27
CA MET A 12 5.32 8.98 12.96
C MET A 12 4.13 9.15 12.01
N MET A 13 3.01 8.46 12.23
CA MET A 13 1.95 8.32 11.22
C MET A 13 1.28 9.63 10.84
N ASP A 14 1.09 10.59 11.76
CA ASP A 14 0.52 11.90 11.42
C ASP A 14 1.43 12.68 10.46
N LYS A 15 2.75 12.60 10.65
CA LYS A 15 3.73 13.23 9.76
C LYS A 15 3.71 12.55 8.39
N VAL A 16 3.81 11.22 8.37
CA VAL A 16 3.80 10.43 7.12
C VAL A 16 2.52 10.67 6.32
N ALA A 17 1.36 10.64 6.96
CA ALA A 17 0.08 10.87 6.29
C ALA A 17 -0.02 12.28 5.69
N ARG A 18 0.49 13.30 6.40
CA ARG A 18 0.53 14.68 5.91
C ARG A 18 1.50 14.86 4.74
N GLU A 19 2.71 14.33 4.85
CA GLU A 19 3.74 14.45 3.81
C GLU A 19 3.34 13.72 2.52
N LEU A 20 2.69 12.56 2.65
CA LEU A 20 2.26 11.76 1.50
C LEU A 20 0.85 12.10 0.98
N ASP A 21 0.16 13.06 1.61
CA ASP A 21 -1.22 13.44 1.35
C ASP A 21 -2.20 12.25 1.36
N ILE A 22 -2.27 11.56 2.50
CA ILE A 22 -3.14 10.40 2.72
C ILE A 22 -4.14 10.73 3.82
N PRO A 23 -5.45 10.44 3.64
CA PRO A 23 -6.42 10.52 4.71
C PRO A 23 -6.01 9.63 5.88
N PHE A 24 -5.90 10.25 7.05
CA PHE A 24 -5.62 9.58 8.31
C PHE A 24 -6.52 10.17 9.39
N LYS A 25 -7.08 9.31 10.24
CA LYS A 25 -7.98 9.73 11.32
C LYS A 25 -7.60 9.04 12.62
N ARG A 26 -7.25 9.80 13.66
CA ARG A 26 -7.14 9.30 15.04
C ARG A 26 -8.55 9.08 15.57
N LYS A 27 -8.96 7.81 15.70
CA LYS A 27 -10.32 7.42 16.12
C LYS A 27 -10.34 6.77 17.49
N GLY A 28 -9.16 6.51 18.05
CA GLY A 28 -9.00 5.72 19.26
C GLY A 28 -9.38 4.25 19.04
N SER A 29 -8.95 3.40 19.97
CA SER A 29 -9.33 1.98 19.99
C SER A 29 -9.81 1.57 21.37
N MET A 30 -10.75 0.62 21.42
CA MET A 30 -11.27 0.02 22.64
C MET A 30 -11.11 -1.48 22.57
N VAL A 31 -10.50 -2.08 23.59
CA VAL A 31 -10.54 -3.53 23.83
C VAL A 31 -11.63 -3.78 24.86
N LEU A 32 -12.73 -4.41 24.45
CA LEU A 32 -13.91 -4.63 25.30
C LEU A 32 -13.73 -5.81 26.24
N ALA A 33 -14.23 -5.65 27.47
CA ALA A 33 -14.44 -6.73 28.42
C ALA A 33 -15.93 -7.08 28.54
N PHE A 34 -16.23 -8.37 28.68
CA PHE A 34 -17.59 -8.89 28.85
C PHE A 34 -17.84 -9.52 30.22
N ASN A 35 -16.79 -9.65 31.03
CA ASN A 35 -16.84 -10.25 32.37
C ASN A 35 -15.63 -9.79 33.19
N LYS A 36 -15.54 -10.29 34.43
CA LYS A 36 -14.48 -9.95 35.37
C LYS A 36 -13.09 -10.38 34.88
N ASP A 37 -12.97 -11.60 34.34
CA ASP A 37 -11.69 -12.14 33.84
C ASP A 37 -11.14 -11.30 32.67
N ASP A 38 -12.03 -10.80 31.80
CA ASP A 38 -11.65 -9.88 30.74
C ASP A 38 -11.13 -8.56 31.32
N MET A 39 -11.78 -8.00 32.35
CA MET A 39 -11.28 -6.78 33.03
C MET A 39 -9.89 -6.97 33.63
N GLU A 40 -9.61 -8.13 34.24
CA GLU A 40 -8.27 -8.46 34.76
C GLU A 40 -7.22 -8.49 33.65
N LYS A 41 -7.55 -9.10 32.49
CA LYS A 41 -6.66 -9.09 31.31
C LYS A 41 -6.44 -7.68 30.77
N LEU A 42 -7.48 -6.84 30.75
CA LEU A 42 -7.38 -5.44 30.32
C LEU A 42 -6.45 -4.63 31.23
N ASN A 43 -6.54 -4.81 32.56
CA ASN A 43 -5.62 -4.18 33.50
C ASN A 43 -4.17 -4.63 33.25
N ALA A 44 -3.94 -5.92 33.00
CA ALA A 44 -2.60 -6.41 32.63
C ALA A 44 -2.10 -5.82 31.30
N LEU A 45 -2.99 -5.64 30.32
CA LEU A 45 -2.67 -4.98 29.04
C LEU A 45 -2.37 -3.49 29.22
N TYR A 46 -3.10 -2.80 30.11
CA TYR A 46 -2.86 -1.40 30.47
C TYR A 46 -1.46 -1.22 31.06
N GLU A 47 -1.10 -1.99 32.09
CA GLU A 47 0.23 -1.96 32.70
C GLU A 47 1.35 -2.31 31.70
N LYS A 48 1.10 -3.27 30.81
CA LYS A 48 2.03 -3.59 29.72
C LYS A 48 2.15 -2.43 28.73
N GLY A 49 1.07 -1.75 28.39
CA GLY A 49 1.08 -0.61 27.49
C GLY A 49 1.84 0.57 28.09
N LEU A 50 1.65 0.86 29.38
CA LEU A 50 2.39 1.91 30.10
C LEU A 50 3.89 1.63 30.08
N ARG A 51 4.31 0.40 30.41
CA ARG A 51 5.73 -0.01 30.35
C ARG A 51 6.33 0.10 28.95
N ASN A 52 5.54 -0.12 27.91
CA ASN A 52 6.01 0.04 26.54
C ASN A 52 6.01 1.51 26.06
N GLY A 53 5.39 2.42 26.81
CA GLY A 53 5.28 3.84 26.46
C GLY A 53 4.13 4.16 25.50
N VAL A 54 3.02 3.41 25.57
CA VAL A 54 1.80 3.72 24.82
C VAL A 54 1.10 4.91 25.48
N GLU A 55 0.87 5.97 24.71
CA GLU A 55 0.25 7.21 25.18
C GLU A 55 -1.28 7.17 25.07
N GLY A 56 -1.94 7.92 25.96
CA GLY A 56 -3.37 8.19 25.92
C GLY A 56 -4.23 6.96 26.17
N MET A 57 -3.82 6.10 27.10
CA MET A 57 -4.58 4.92 27.50
C MET A 57 -5.38 5.18 28.78
N ASP A 58 -6.58 4.60 28.84
CA ASP A 58 -7.46 4.65 30.01
C ASP A 58 -8.24 3.34 30.15
N ILE A 59 -8.64 2.99 31.37
CA ILE A 59 -9.67 1.97 31.61
C ILE A 59 -11.01 2.66 31.75
N LEU A 60 -11.96 2.33 30.88
CA LEU A 60 -13.31 2.88 30.85
C LEU A 60 -14.30 1.92 31.52
N THR A 61 -15.23 2.50 32.27
CA THR A 61 -16.42 1.82 32.78
C THR A 61 -17.42 1.53 31.66
N ALA A 62 -18.34 0.58 31.87
CA ALA A 62 -19.41 0.28 30.92
C ALA A 62 -20.24 1.52 30.51
N SER A 63 -20.48 2.45 31.45
CA SER A 63 -21.21 3.70 31.18
C SER A 63 -20.43 4.63 30.25
N GLU A 64 -19.13 4.80 30.48
CA GLU A 64 -18.26 5.62 29.63
C GLU A 64 -18.08 5.03 28.23
N VAL A 65 -17.99 3.70 28.13
CA VAL A 65 -17.96 3.00 26.84
C VAL A 65 -19.24 3.30 26.06
N ARG A 66 -20.44 3.11 26.66
CA ARG A 66 -21.72 3.40 25.99
C ARG A 66 -21.91 4.88 25.65
N LYS A 67 -21.37 5.80 26.45
CA LYS A 67 -21.37 7.23 26.13
C LYS A 67 -20.56 7.53 24.86
N LYS A 68 -19.45 6.82 24.63
CA LYS A 68 -18.63 6.97 23.42
C LYS A 68 -19.16 6.17 22.23
N GLU A 69 -19.70 4.99 22.50
CA GLU A 69 -20.19 4.01 21.53
C GLU A 69 -21.61 3.56 21.88
N PRO A 70 -22.65 4.32 21.49
CA PRO A 70 -24.04 4.02 21.88
C PRO A 70 -24.56 2.68 21.39
N ASN A 71 -24.04 2.15 20.28
CA ASN A 71 -24.48 0.88 19.68
C ASN A 71 -23.68 -0.34 20.19
N ILE A 72 -22.85 -0.15 21.22
CA ILE A 72 -22.09 -1.25 21.82
C ILE A 72 -23.02 -2.19 22.59
N SER A 73 -22.70 -3.48 22.58
CA SER A 73 -23.43 -4.51 23.33
C SER A 73 -23.57 -4.17 24.81
N GLU A 74 -24.79 -4.33 25.35
CA GLU A 74 -25.08 -4.12 26.78
C GLU A 74 -24.28 -5.06 27.70
N LYS A 75 -23.81 -6.19 27.15
CA LYS A 75 -22.97 -7.16 27.87
C LYS A 75 -21.56 -6.64 28.17
N VAL A 76 -21.16 -5.50 27.64
CA VAL A 76 -19.84 -4.90 27.90
C VAL A 76 -19.80 -4.34 29.31
N THR A 77 -18.81 -4.77 30.09
CA THR A 77 -18.58 -4.37 31.48
C THR A 77 -17.55 -3.24 31.62
N GLY A 78 -16.72 -3.03 30.58
CA GLY A 78 -15.71 -1.98 30.52
C GLY A 78 -14.81 -2.14 29.29
N ALA A 79 -13.82 -1.26 29.13
CA ALA A 79 -12.86 -1.35 28.03
C ALA A 79 -11.50 -0.73 28.36
N LEU A 80 -10.44 -1.26 27.75
CA LEU A 80 -9.15 -0.57 27.66
C LEU A 80 -9.18 0.33 26.42
N TYR A 81 -9.15 1.63 26.63
CA TYR A 81 -9.13 2.65 25.59
C TYR A 81 -7.69 3.10 25.31
N ALA A 82 -7.40 3.42 24.04
CA ALA A 82 -6.17 4.08 23.61
C ALA A 82 -6.51 5.14 22.55
N SER A 83 -6.39 6.42 22.89
CA SER A 83 -6.72 7.54 22.00
C SER A 83 -5.76 7.68 20.82
N SER A 84 -4.53 7.18 20.98
CA SER A 84 -3.48 7.17 19.96
C SER A 84 -3.77 6.24 18.78
N ALA A 85 -4.80 5.39 18.79
CA ALA A 85 -5.10 4.56 17.62
C ALA A 85 -5.75 5.36 16.47
N GLY A 86 -5.46 4.96 15.23
CA GLY A 86 -5.98 5.62 14.04
C GLY A 86 -6.24 4.66 12.89
N ILE A 87 -6.96 5.16 11.88
CA ILE A 87 -7.33 4.44 10.66
C ILE A 87 -6.71 5.12 9.44
N ILE A 88 -6.14 4.32 8.55
CA ILE A 88 -5.51 4.74 7.29
C ILE A 88 -5.82 3.71 6.21
N CYS A 89 -5.87 4.14 4.94
CA CYS A 89 -5.97 3.20 3.82
C CYS A 89 -4.58 2.58 3.56
N PRO A 90 -4.40 1.25 3.69
CA PRO A 90 -3.10 0.63 3.45
C PRO A 90 -2.64 0.78 1.99
N TYR A 91 -3.57 0.75 1.03
CA TYR A 91 -3.23 0.92 -0.38
C TYR A 91 -2.66 2.31 -0.67
N GLU A 92 -3.30 3.37 -0.16
CA GLU A 92 -2.81 4.73 -0.35
C GLU A 92 -1.47 4.95 0.37
N LEU A 93 -1.28 4.39 1.57
CA LEU A 93 0.01 4.46 2.25
C LEU A 93 1.14 3.84 1.42
N THR A 94 0.94 2.64 0.90
CA THR A 94 1.95 1.95 0.08
C THR A 94 2.19 2.66 -1.25
N ILE A 95 1.12 3.01 -1.98
CA ILE A 95 1.24 3.62 -3.30
C ILE A 95 1.87 5.01 -3.21
N SER A 96 1.45 5.84 -2.25
CA SER A 96 1.99 7.18 -2.09
C SER A 96 3.46 7.17 -1.64
N ALA A 97 3.86 6.21 -0.80
CA ALA A 97 5.27 6.03 -0.44
C ALA A 97 6.11 5.63 -1.66
N ALA A 98 5.61 4.72 -2.51
CA ALA A 98 6.29 4.34 -3.75
C ALA A 98 6.35 5.49 -4.76
N GLU A 99 5.25 6.23 -4.94
CA GLU A 99 5.19 7.41 -5.81
C GLU A 99 6.22 8.47 -5.38
N ASN A 100 6.30 8.80 -4.09
CA ASN A 100 7.28 9.75 -3.58
C ASN A 100 8.73 9.23 -3.73
N ALA A 101 8.96 7.93 -3.55
CA ALA A 101 10.27 7.34 -3.82
C ALA A 101 10.69 7.51 -5.30
N VAL A 102 9.77 7.27 -6.23
CA VAL A 102 10.00 7.46 -7.68
C VAL A 102 10.25 8.93 -8.01
N GLU A 103 9.47 9.87 -7.45
CA GLU A 103 9.70 11.31 -7.60
C GLU A 103 11.10 11.73 -7.12
N ASN A 104 11.63 11.05 -6.10
CA ASN A 104 12.98 11.25 -5.57
C ASN A 104 14.05 10.38 -6.27
N GLY A 105 13.72 9.71 -7.38
CA GLY A 105 14.68 9.02 -8.24
C GLY A 105 14.90 7.55 -8.00
N VAL A 106 13.97 6.87 -7.33
CA VAL A 106 13.98 5.40 -7.23
C VAL A 106 13.36 4.80 -8.49
N ASP A 107 14.03 3.81 -9.07
CA ASP A 107 13.45 3.02 -10.16
C ASP A 107 12.41 2.03 -9.60
N LEU A 108 11.20 2.05 -10.16
CA LEU A 108 10.13 1.11 -9.85
C LEU A 108 9.89 0.17 -11.03
N ILE A 109 10.17 -1.11 -10.83
CA ILE A 109 9.97 -2.15 -11.84
C ILE A 109 8.90 -3.11 -11.33
N LEU A 110 7.72 -3.07 -11.95
CA LEU A 110 6.59 -3.96 -11.64
C LEU A 110 6.58 -5.16 -12.62
N GLU A 111 5.80 -6.19 -12.30
CA GLU A 111 5.73 -7.44 -13.11
C GLU A 111 7.11 -8.10 -13.30
N CYS A 112 7.99 -7.92 -12.32
CA CYS A 112 9.39 -8.34 -12.34
C CYS A 112 9.65 -9.30 -11.18
N GLU A 113 9.22 -10.55 -11.35
CA GLU A 113 9.35 -11.59 -10.33
C GLU A 113 10.80 -12.03 -10.20
N VAL A 114 11.32 -12.08 -8.98
CA VAL A 114 12.66 -12.62 -8.69
C VAL A 114 12.59 -14.13 -8.58
N SER A 115 13.35 -14.83 -9.41
CA SER A 115 13.39 -16.30 -9.43
C SER A 115 14.66 -16.89 -8.80
N ASP A 116 15.75 -16.13 -8.74
CA ASP A 116 17.02 -16.58 -8.15
C ASP A 116 17.92 -15.40 -7.74
N ILE A 117 18.78 -15.60 -6.74
CA ILE A 117 19.74 -14.60 -6.27
C ILE A 117 21.08 -15.28 -5.96
N LYS A 118 22.11 -14.95 -6.74
CA LYS A 118 23.47 -15.49 -6.55
C LYS A 118 24.45 -14.40 -6.20
N ARG A 119 25.50 -14.75 -5.45
CA ARG A 119 26.67 -13.88 -5.31
C ARG A 119 27.70 -14.25 -6.38
N SER A 120 28.16 -13.25 -7.13
CA SER A 120 29.19 -13.43 -8.15
C SER A 120 30.28 -12.37 -8.03
N TYR A 121 31.52 -12.79 -8.26
CA TYR A 121 32.63 -11.87 -8.53
C TYR A 121 32.50 -11.33 -9.94
N ILE A 122 32.78 -10.05 -10.12
CA ILE A 122 32.74 -9.42 -11.44
C ILE A 122 34.01 -9.83 -12.20
N LYS A 123 33.83 -10.39 -13.40
CA LYS A 123 34.88 -10.41 -14.44
C LYS A 123 34.71 -9.15 -15.29
N SER A 124 35.79 -8.60 -15.82
CA SER A 124 35.83 -7.33 -16.57
C SER A 124 34.85 -7.24 -17.76
N ASP A 125 34.30 -8.37 -18.20
CA ASP A 125 33.56 -8.51 -19.47
C ASP A 125 32.08 -8.87 -19.26
N ASP A 126 31.56 -8.73 -18.03
CA ASP A 126 30.27 -9.31 -17.63
C ASP A 126 29.06 -8.38 -17.93
N GLU A 127 28.42 -8.57 -19.09
CA GLU A 127 27.24 -7.82 -19.56
C GLU A 127 26.02 -8.02 -18.65
N GLY A 128 25.73 -7.05 -17.77
CA GLY A 128 24.49 -7.01 -17.01
C GLY A 128 24.09 -5.57 -16.69
N LYS A 129 22.78 -5.28 -16.63
CA LYS A 129 22.28 -3.94 -16.32
C LYS A 129 22.55 -3.62 -14.84
N LEU A 130 23.38 -2.62 -14.59
CA LEU A 130 23.61 -2.12 -13.25
C LEU A 130 22.56 -1.04 -12.92
N LEU A 131 21.89 -1.17 -11.78
CA LEU A 131 20.93 -0.17 -11.30
C LEU A 131 21.71 1.02 -10.71
N CYS A 132 22.02 2.02 -11.54
CA CYS A 132 22.64 3.27 -11.07
C CYS A 132 22.14 4.48 -11.88
N ARG A 133 21.82 5.57 -11.17
CA ARG A 133 21.47 6.89 -11.73
C ARG A 133 22.74 7.73 -11.87
N GLU A 134 23.08 8.17 -13.09
CA GLU A 134 24.01 9.30 -13.28
C GLU A 134 23.21 10.61 -13.31
N ASN A 135 23.75 11.64 -12.67
CA ASN A 135 23.24 13.00 -12.75
C ASN A 135 23.91 13.68 -13.96
N ASP A 136 23.10 14.26 -14.84
CA ASP A 136 23.59 15.15 -15.91
C ASP A 136 24.23 16.39 -15.30
N ASN A 137 25.56 16.47 -15.37
CA ASN A 137 26.32 17.70 -15.46
C ASN A 137 27.67 17.33 -16.08
N ASP A 138 27.71 17.25 -17.41
CA ASP A 138 28.82 17.75 -18.23
C ASP A 138 28.62 17.33 -19.70
N SER A 139 28.15 18.27 -20.52
CA SER A 139 28.74 18.60 -21.83
C SER A 139 27.78 19.51 -22.62
N LYS A 140 28.14 20.81 -22.61
CA LYS A 140 27.85 21.70 -23.73
C LYS A 140 28.54 21.09 -24.95
N ASP A 141 27.82 20.88 -26.05
CA ASP A 141 28.31 21.26 -27.36
C ASP A 141 27.19 21.33 -28.41
N ASN A 142 27.20 22.46 -29.11
CA ASN A 142 26.24 22.90 -30.11
C ASN A 142 26.33 22.06 -31.38
N ILE A 143 25.20 21.53 -31.87
CA ILE A 143 25.05 21.17 -33.28
C ILE A 143 24.17 22.21 -33.98
N HIS A 144 24.79 22.81 -34.99
CA HIS A 144 24.34 23.92 -35.80
C HIS A 144 22.94 23.77 -36.42
N SER A 145 22.21 24.88 -36.32
CA SER A 145 21.08 25.23 -37.16
C SER A 145 21.46 25.35 -38.64
N LYS A 146 20.63 24.78 -39.51
CA LYS A 146 20.46 25.26 -40.89
C LYS A 146 18.97 25.36 -41.21
N ASN A 147 18.45 26.57 -41.01
CA ASN A 147 17.22 27.02 -41.63
C ASN A 147 17.40 27.11 -43.16
N ARG A 148 16.40 26.64 -43.91
CA ARG A 148 16.06 27.20 -45.23
C ARG A 148 14.55 27.38 -45.32
N ASN A 149 14.18 28.63 -45.59
CA ASN A 149 12.82 29.14 -45.81
C ASN A 149 12.19 28.53 -47.07
N HIS A 150 10.87 28.27 -47.04
CA HIS A 150 9.99 28.82 -48.07
C HIS A 150 8.54 28.98 -47.59
N THR A 151 7.99 30.12 -47.99
CA THR A 151 6.68 30.72 -47.70
C THR A 151 5.54 30.09 -48.49
N GLY A 152 4.34 30.04 -47.92
CA GLY A 152 3.13 29.69 -48.68
C GLY A 152 1.85 29.67 -47.84
N ASN A 153 0.97 30.62 -48.11
CA ASN A 153 -0.26 30.99 -47.42
C ASN A 153 -1.38 29.91 -47.36
N SER A 154 -2.20 30.04 -46.32
CA SER A 154 -3.68 29.93 -46.28
C SER A 154 -4.37 28.67 -45.68
N ASN A 155 -5.31 29.01 -44.78
CA ASN A 155 -6.58 28.37 -44.42
C ASN A 155 -6.63 27.37 -43.25
N TYR A 156 -7.25 27.85 -42.16
CA TYR A 156 -8.12 27.18 -41.18
C TYR A 156 -7.92 25.68 -40.95
N THR A 157 -7.39 25.30 -39.78
CA THR A 157 -7.82 24.11 -39.00
C THR A 157 -7.19 24.09 -37.60
N GLU A 158 -8.04 23.85 -36.58
CA GLU A 158 -7.78 23.21 -35.28
C GLU A 158 -6.52 23.57 -34.47
N ASN A 159 -6.70 24.43 -33.45
CA ASN A 159 -5.76 24.56 -32.34
C ASN A 159 -5.89 23.36 -31.37
N ASN A 160 -5.25 22.25 -31.73
CA ASN A 160 -4.77 21.23 -30.81
C ASN A 160 -3.25 21.17 -31.01
N ASN A 161 -2.45 21.63 -30.04
CA ASN A 161 -1.05 21.20 -29.84
C ASN A 161 -0.42 21.88 -28.62
N HIS A 162 -0.74 21.38 -27.43
CA HIS A 162 0.20 21.30 -26.30
C HIS A 162 0.15 19.86 -25.77
N ALA A 163 0.52 18.92 -26.64
CA ALA A 163 0.95 17.59 -26.25
C ALA A 163 2.47 17.65 -26.11
N GLU A 164 2.95 18.29 -25.03
CA GLU A 164 4.25 17.89 -24.51
C GLU A 164 4.12 16.41 -24.16
N SER A 165 4.89 15.60 -24.88
CA SER A 165 5.04 14.17 -24.67
C SER A 165 5.63 13.93 -23.28
N VAL A 166 4.78 13.98 -22.26
CA VAL A 166 5.07 13.42 -20.95
C VAL A 166 5.26 11.93 -21.20
N ASN A 167 6.50 11.46 -21.08
CA ASN A 167 6.86 10.05 -21.09
C ASN A 167 6.09 9.36 -19.95
N TYR A 168 4.88 8.92 -20.26
CA TYR A 168 4.11 8.01 -19.44
C TYR A 168 5.00 6.80 -19.16
N CYS A 169 5.07 6.35 -17.91
CA CYS A 169 5.82 5.14 -17.57
C CYS A 169 5.24 3.95 -18.34
N ARG A 170 5.70 3.77 -19.60
CA ARG A 170 6.19 2.50 -20.09
C ARG A 170 7.18 2.00 -19.05
N ASN A 171 7.34 0.69 -18.95
CA ASN A 171 8.49 0.09 -18.29
C ASN A 171 9.76 0.58 -19.01
N SER A 172 10.15 1.84 -18.82
CA SER A 172 11.36 2.42 -19.36
C SER A 172 12.45 1.88 -18.47
N ILE A 173 12.87 0.66 -18.79
CA ILE A 173 14.25 0.29 -18.57
C ILE A 173 15.03 1.36 -19.35
N CYS A 174 15.55 2.36 -18.64
CA CYS A 174 16.49 3.30 -19.23
C CYS A 174 17.66 2.47 -19.74
N SER A 175 17.70 2.27 -21.06
CA SER A 175 18.83 1.71 -21.78
C SER A 175 19.87 2.82 -21.94
N GLY A 176 20.51 3.19 -20.83
CA GLY A 176 21.75 3.94 -20.82
C GLY A 176 22.90 2.95 -20.64
N ASN A 177 23.85 2.95 -21.58
CA ASN A 177 25.09 2.17 -21.51
C ASN A 177 26.02 2.74 -20.43
N ASN A 178 25.71 2.49 -19.16
CA ASN A 178 26.58 2.89 -18.06
C ASN A 178 27.52 1.74 -17.70
N LYS A 179 28.66 1.69 -18.41
CA LYS A 179 29.79 0.84 -18.02
C LYS A 179 30.32 1.32 -16.67
N LEU A 180 30.24 0.46 -15.67
CA LEU A 180 30.95 0.68 -14.41
C LEU A 180 32.45 0.64 -14.66
N SER A 181 33.15 1.72 -14.32
CA SER A 181 34.58 1.66 -13.99
C SER A 181 34.71 1.05 -12.59
N LEU A 182 34.64 -0.28 -12.51
CA LEU A 182 34.92 -1.03 -11.29
C LEU A 182 36.40 -1.32 -11.23
N THR A 183 37.14 -0.52 -10.49
CA THR A 183 38.57 -0.74 -10.24
C THR A 183 38.84 -1.78 -9.15
N ASP A 184 37.81 -2.31 -8.47
CA ASP A 184 37.96 -3.31 -7.40
C ASP A 184 37.01 -4.50 -7.58
N SER A 185 37.54 -5.69 -7.33
CA SER A 185 36.89 -7.01 -7.31
C SER A 185 35.78 -7.13 -6.25
N SER A 186 34.75 -6.29 -6.34
CA SER A 186 33.62 -6.29 -5.39
C SER A 186 32.60 -7.37 -5.74
N MET A 187 32.21 -8.16 -4.73
CA MET A 187 31.21 -9.21 -4.88
C MET A 187 29.81 -8.59 -4.96
N LEU A 188 29.09 -8.83 -6.05
CA LEU A 188 27.72 -8.33 -6.26
C LEU A 188 26.70 -9.46 -6.15
N TYR A 189 25.46 -9.07 -5.86
CA TYR A 189 24.29 -9.89 -6.10
C TYR A 189 23.92 -9.83 -7.58
N LYS A 190 23.77 -11.00 -8.17
CA LYS A 190 23.11 -11.24 -9.45
C LYS A 190 21.70 -11.73 -9.17
N ILE A 191 20.70 -10.94 -9.56
CA ILE A 191 19.28 -11.17 -9.30
C ILE A 191 18.64 -11.55 -10.63
N VAL A 192 18.18 -12.79 -10.75
CA VAL A 192 17.51 -13.30 -11.95
C VAL A 192 16.01 -13.03 -11.82
N THR A 193 15.41 -12.46 -12.85
CA THR A 193 13.99 -12.10 -12.85
C THR A 193 13.28 -12.43 -14.16
N SER A 194 11.95 -12.35 -14.15
CA SER A 194 11.12 -12.45 -15.36
C SER A 194 11.41 -11.37 -16.42
N GLN A 195 12.10 -10.27 -16.08
CA GLN A 195 12.46 -9.19 -16.99
C GLN A 195 13.97 -9.10 -17.24
N GLY A 196 14.72 -10.16 -16.92
CA GLY A 196 16.16 -10.26 -17.12
C GLY A 196 16.95 -10.19 -15.82
N GLU A 197 18.24 -9.94 -15.94
CA GLU A 197 19.17 -9.99 -14.81
C GLU A 197 19.55 -8.59 -14.32
N PHE A 198 19.53 -8.40 -13.00
CA PHE A 198 19.94 -7.18 -12.32
C PHE A 198 21.15 -7.44 -11.43
N LYS A 199 21.99 -6.41 -11.27
CA LYS A 199 23.14 -6.45 -10.37
C LYS A 199 22.98 -5.43 -9.25
N ALA A 200 23.24 -5.84 -8.01
CA ALA A 200 23.14 -4.96 -6.83
C ALA A 200 24.22 -5.25 -5.79
N ARG A 201 24.67 -4.22 -5.06
CA ARG A 201 25.61 -4.37 -3.93
C ARG A 201 24.93 -4.88 -2.66
N TYR A 202 23.71 -4.43 -2.42
CA TYR A 202 22.88 -4.78 -1.28
C TYR A 202 21.51 -5.20 -1.78
N VAL A 203 20.90 -6.15 -1.08
CA VAL A 203 19.52 -6.60 -1.35
C VAL A 203 18.74 -6.51 -0.05
N VAL A 204 17.57 -5.86 -0.09
CA VAL A 204 16.64 -5.82 1.04
C VAL A 204 15.44 -6.68 0.68
N ASN A 205 15.28 -7.80 1.37
CA ASN A 205 14.19 -8.74 1.18
C ASN A 205 12.96 -8.32 2.00
N CYS A 206 11.95 -7.80 1.29
CA CYS A 206 10.64 -7.39 1.82
C CYS A 206 9.49 -8.24 1.25
N ALA A 207 9.74 -9.49 0.86
CA ALA A 207 8.82 -10.30 0.05
C ALA A 207 7.59 -10.88 0.80
N GLY A 208 7.23 -10.34 1.97
CA GLY A 208 6.01 -10.71 2.69
C GLY A 208 5.90 -12.20 2.98
N LEU A 209 4.86 -12.85 2.42
CA LEU A 209 4.62 -14.30 2.56
C LEU A 209 5.78 -15.15 2.01
N TYR A 210 6.53 -14.64 1.03
CA TYR A 210 7.60 -15.34 0.34
C TYR A 210 8.99 -14.91 0.82
N ALA A 211 9.07 -14.17 1.94
CA ALA A 211 10.35 -13.69 2.46
C ALA A 211 11.31 -14.84 2.85
N ASP A 212 10.79 -15.97 3.31
CA ASP A 212 11.56 -17.21 3.51
C ASP A 212 12.07 -17.81 2.20
N THR A 213 11.21 -17.89 1.17
CA THR A 213 11.58 -18.37 -0.17
C THR A 213 12.70 -17.52 -0.77
N VAL A 214 12.60 -16.19 -0.69
CA VAL A 214 13.62 -15.27 -1.21
C VAL A 214 14.89 -15.30 -0.36
N ALA A 215 14.80 -15.50 0.95
CA ALA A 215 15.99 -15.70 1.81
C ALA A 215 16.72 -17.00 1.48
N ALA A 216 15.98 -18.08 1.17
CA ALA A 216 16.56 -19.36 0.78
C ALA A 216 17.36 -19.28 -0.53
N MET A 217 17.04 -18.34 -1.44
CA MET A 217 17.82 -18.11 -2.68
C MET A 217 19.29 -17.76 -2.40
N VAL A 218 19.58 -17.09 -1.28
CA VAL A 218 20.95 -16.78 -0.84
C VAL A 218 21.48 -17.75 0.22
N GLY A 219 20.81 -18.89 0.42
CA GLY A 219 21.17 -19.92 1.39
C GLY A 219 20.73 -19.66 2.83
N ASP A 220 19.94 -18.62 3.09
CA ASP A 220 19.44 -18.32 4.45
C ASP A 220 18.13 -19.06 4.73
N THR A 221 18.24 -20.20 5.41
CA THR A 221 17.10 -21.02 5.85
C THR A 221 16.82 -20.87 7.34
N SER A 222 17.23 -19.76 7.96
CA SER A 222 17.14 -19.56 9.41
C SER A 222 15.72 -19.31 9.95
N PHE A 223 14.73 -19.16 9.06
CA PHE A 223 13.33 -18.96 9.42
C PHE A 223 12.39 -19.47 8.32
N THR A 224 11.12 -19.67 8.66
CA THR A 224 10.03 -19.95 7.72
C THR A 224 8.89 -18.96 7.94
N ILE A 225 8.05 -18.78 6.92
CA ILE A 225 6.85 -17.94 6.96
C ILE A 225 5.61 -18.81 6.72
N ASN A 226 4.74 -18.86 7.72
CA ASN A 226 3.47 -19.57 7.65
C ASN A 226 2.31 -18.56 7.44
N PRO A 227 1.44 -18.79 6.44
CA PRO A 227 0.31 -17.91 6.20
C PRO A 227 -0.78 -18.09 7.27
N ARG A 228 -1.21 -16.98 7.88
CA ARG A 228 -2.44 -16.94 8.69
C ARG A 228 -3.52 -16.16 7.95
N LYS A 229 -4.53 -16.90 7.51
CA LYS A 229 -5.71 -16.39 6.82
C LYS A 229 -6.61 -15.60 7.75
N GLY A 230 -7.10 -14.47 7.25
CA GLY A 230 -8.09 -13.64 7.90
C GLY A 230 -9.08 -13.06 6.91
N GLU A 231 -10.35 -13.41 7.07
CA GLU A 231 -11.46 -13.01 6.21
C GLU A 231 -12.21 -11.82 6.80
N TYR A 232 -12.67 -10.93 5.95
CA TYR A 232 -13.32 -9.68 6.32
C TYR A 232 -14.64 -9.52 5.59
N ILE A 233 -15.56 -8.78 6.22
CA ILE A 233 -16.80 -8.31 5.59
C ILE A 233 -16.79 -6.79 5.60
N LEU A 234 -17.05 -6.21 4.43
CA LEU A 234 -17.15 -4.76 4.24
C LEU A 234 -18.60 -4.38 3.94
N PHE A 235 -19.06 -3.33 4.60
CA PHE A 235 -20.41 -2.80 4.44
C PHE A 235 -20.43 -1.45 3.73
N ASP A 236 -21.59 -1.09 3.22
CA ASP A 236 -21.90 0.22 2.68
C ASP A 236 -21.67 1.34 3.71
N LYS A 237 -21.36 2.56 3.24
CA LYS A 237 -21.10 3.73 4.09
C LYS A 237 -22.27 4.10 5.01
N ARG A 238 -23.50 3.66 4.70
CA ARG A 238 -24.66 3.81 5.59
C ARG A 238 -24.48 3.15 6.96
N GLN A 239 -23.70 2.06 7.03
CA GLN A 239 -23.36 1.37 8.27
C GLN A 239 -22.13 1.96 8.97
N GLY A 240 -21.40 2.88 8.32
CA GLY A 240 -20.14 3.42 8.85
C GLY A 240 -20.28 4.00 10.25
N LYS A 241 -21.36 4.76 10.50
CA LYS A 241 -21.57 5.49 11.76
C LYS A 241 -21.98 4.64 12.96
N ILE A 242 -22.03 3.31 12.83
CA ILE A 242 -22.44 2.42 13.94
C ILE A 242 -21.41 2.41 15.08
N VAL A 243 -20.12 2.61 14.77
CA VAL A 243 -19.05 2.81 15.77
C VAL A 243 -18.22 4.04 15.45
N ASN A 244 -17.67 4.71 16.46
CA ASN A 244 -16.81 5.89 16.32
C ASN A 244 -15.32 5.61 16.55
N SER A 245 -14.98 4.50 17.18
CA SER A 245 -13.64 4.03 17.50
C SER A 245 -13.37 2.64 16.91
N ILE A 246 -12.13 2.19 16.98
CA ILE A 246 -11.73 0.84 16.57
C ILE A 246 -12.05 -0.13 17.71
N ILE A 247 -13.03 -1.00 17.51
CA ILE A 247 -13.49 -1.91 18.54
C ILE A 247 -12.80 -3.27 18.38
N PHE A 248 -12.15 -3.72 19.45
CA PHE A 248 -11.56 -5.04 19.59
C PHE A 248 -12.25 -5.82 20.70
N GLN A 249 -12.19 -7.13 20.60
CA GLN A 249 -12.52 -8.00 21.73
C GLN A 249 -11.28 -8.27 22.57
N THR A 250 -11.49 -8.68 23.82
CA THR A 250 -10.40 -9.16 24.67
C THR A 250 -9.59 -10.24 23.92
N PRO A 251 -8.25 -10.11 23.82
CA PRO A 251 -7.43 -11.03 23.04
C PRO A 251 -7.54 -12.49 23.51
N THR A 252 -7.46 -13.40 22.54
CA THR A 252 -7.32 -14.84 22.76
C THR A 252 -5.92 -15.30 22.34
N ARG A 253 -5.62 -16.61 22.48
CA ARG A 253 -4.36 -17.20 22.01
C ARG A 253 -4.11 -16.98 20.51
N MET A 254 -5.16 -16.77 19.72
CA MET A 254 -5.08 -16.55 18.27
C MET A 254 -5.03 -15.06 17.86
N GLY A 255 -5.01 -14.13 18.82
CA GLY A 255 -4.87 -12.70 18.56
C GLY A 255 -5.99 -11.84 19.17
N LYS A 256 -6.13 -10.60 18.69
CA LYS A 256 -7.02 -9.56 19.25
C LYS A 256 -8.53 -9.75 18.93
N GLY A 257 -8.93 -10.93 18.49
CA GLY A 257 -10.33 -11.25 18.12
C GLY A 257 -10.83 -10.53 16.87
N ILE A 258 -12.15 -10.63 16.64
CA ILE A 258 -12.84 -9.92 15.55
C ILE A 258 -12.91 -8.43 15.89
N LEU A 259 -12.42 -7.60 14.98
CA LEU A 259 -12.51 -6.14 15.04
C LEU A 259 -13.81 -5.65 14.39
N VAL A 260 -14.31 -4.51 14.86
CA VAL A 260 -15.37 -3.71 14.23
C VAL A 260 -14.87 -2.27 14.14
N THR A 261 -14.75 -1.74 12.92
CA THR A 261 -14.19 -0.40 12.72
C THR A 261 -14.73 0.30 11.48
N GLN A 262 -14.56 1.62 11.43
CA GLN A 262 -14.73 2.39 10.20
C GLN A 262 -13.45 2.30 9.35
N THR A 263 -13.62 2.19 8.02
CA THR A 263 -12.54 2.56 7.10
C THR A 263 -12.37 4.08 7.08
N VAL A 264 -11.22 4.57 6.61
CA VAL A 264 -11.00 6.02 6.51
C VAL A 264 -12.01 6.72 5.60
N ASP A 265 -12.54 5.98 4.61
CA ASP A 265 -13.59 6.41 3.68
C ASP A 265 -15.02 6.26 4.20
N GLY A 266 -15.20 5.80 5.44
CA GLY A 266 -16.48 5.74 6.14
C GLY A 266 -17.32 4.49 5.91
N ASN A 267 -16.76 3.43 5.32
CA ASN A 267 -17.40 2.11 5.31
C ASN A 267 -17.28 1.47 6.71
N LEU A 268 -18.20 0.57 7.08
CA LEU A 268 -17.98 -0.33 8.21
C LEU A 268 -17.20 -1.55 7.74
N LEU A 269 -16.20 -1.96 8.50
CA LEU A 269 -15.36 -3.13 8.29
C LEU A 269 -15.41 -4.01 9.54
N ILE A 270 -15.67 -5.30 9.36
CA ILE A 270 -15.58 -6.30 10.42
C ILE A 270 -14.64 -7.43 10.02
N GLY A 271 -14.00 -8.02 11.02
CA GLY A 271 -13.05 -9.12 10.83
C GLY A 271 -11.71 -8.84 11.50
N PRO A 272 -10.64 -9.53 11.11
CA PRO A 272 -10.75 -10.84 10.53
C PRO A 272 -10.92 -11.91 11.60
N ASN A 273 -11.35 -13.10 11.16
CA ASN A 273 -11.00 -14.32 11.87
C ASN A 273 -9.48 -14.61 11.74
N ALA A 274 -9.06 -15.77 12.24
CA ALA A 274 -7.68 -16.23 12.17
C ALA A 274 -7.67 -17.74 11.97
N VAL A 275 -7.15 -18.19 10.82
CA VAL A 275 -6.99 -19.61 10.49
C VAL A 275 -5.59 -19.79 9.93
N ASP A 276 -4.80 -20.67 10.55
CA ASP A 276 -3.49 -21.05 10.00
C ASP A 276 -3.73 -22.01 8.82
N ILE A 277 -3.08 -21.73 7.69
CA ILE A 277 -3.19 -22.50 6.45
C ILE A 277 -1.79 -22.74 5.88
N ASP A 278 -1.67 -23.66 4.91
CA ASP A 278 -0.39 -23.96 4.27
C ASP A 278 -0.20 -23.18 2.95
N ASP A 279 -1.29 -22.96 2.21
CA ASP A 279 -1.25 -22.31 0.90
C ASP A 279 -1.10 -20.79 1.00
N LYS A 280 0.05 -20.26 0.57
CA LYS A 280 0.36 -18.81 0.51
C LYS A 280 -0.45 -18.06 -0.56
N THR A 281 -1.23 -18.75 -1.39
CA THR A 281 -2.05 -18.18 -2.47
C THR A 281 -3.56 -18.20 -2.17
N ASP A 282 -4.00 -18.91 -1.11
CA ASP A 282 -5.43 -19.02 -0.78
C ASP A 282 -5.99 -17.72 -0.19
N ILE A 283 -6.48 -16.87 -1.09
CA ILE A 283 -7.20 -15.63 -0.78
C ILE A 283 -8.73 -15.78 -0.91
N SER A 284 -9.25 -17.00 -0.96
CA SER A 284 -10.69 -17.25 -1.01
C SER A 284 -11.38 -16.85 0.29
N THR A 285 -12.71 -16.67 0.25
CA THR A 285 -13.55 -16.60 1.44
C THR A 285 -14.38 -17.88 1.58
N SER A 286 -14.74 -18.22 2.81
CA SER A 286 -15.50 -19.41 3.18
C SER A 286 -16.79 -19.01 3.90
N ASN A 287 -17.84 -19.82 3.75
CA ASN A 287 -19.12 -19.56 4.42
C ASN A 287 -18.96 -19.62 5.95
N GLU A 288 -18.22 -20.62 6.43
CA GLU A 288 -17.93 -20.86 7.85
C GLU A 288 -17.15 -19.69 8.45
N GLY A 289 -16.11 -19.22 7.76
CA GLY A 289 -15.29 -18.12 8.23
C GLY A 289 -16.01 -16.77 8.22
N LEU A 290 -16.81 -16.48 7.19
CA LEU A 290 -17.65 -15.28 7.17
C LEU A 290 -18.75 -15.32 8.25
N LYS A 291 -19.30 -16.50 8.57
CA LYS A 291 -20.22 -16.68 9.71
C LYS A 291 -19.50 -16.39 11.04
N GLN A 292 -18.29 -16.89 11.23
CA GLN A 292 -17.48 -16.62 12.42
C GLN A 292 -17.21 -15.11 12.59
N VAL A 293 -16.83 -14.43 11.50
CA VAL A 293 -16.61 -12.98 11.48
C VAL A 293 -17.88 -12.23 11.88
N MET A 294 -19.03 -12.59 11.28
CA MET A 294 -20.31 -11.95 11.59
C MET A 294 -20.72 -12.18 13.06
N GLN A 295 -20.67 -13.43 13.54
CA GLN A 295 -21.03 -13.76 14.93
C GLN A 295 -20.13 -13.05 15.93
N GLY A 296 -18.83 -13.01 15.65
CA GLY A 296 -17.88 -12.26 16.47
C GLY A 296 -18.21 -10.78 16.51
N ALA A 297 -18.48 -10.14 15.36
CA ALA A 297 -18.84 -8.73 15.32
C ALA A 297 -20.13 -8.42 16.10
N LEU A 298 -21.18 -9.25 15.95
CA LEU A 298 -22.46 -9.10 16.65
C LEU A 298 -22.35 -9.24 18.18
N LYS A 299 -21.32 -9.93 18.69
CA LYS A 299 -21.04 -9.96 20.13
C LYS A 299 -20.71 -8.56 20.66
N SER A 300 -19.97 -7.78 19.89
CA SER A 300 -19.54 -6.42 20.25
C SER A 300 -20.58 -5.36 19.88
N VAL A 301 -21.17 -5.47 18.69
CA VAL A 301 -22.09 -4.46 18.12
C VAL A 301 -23.30 -5.20 17.51
N PRO A 302 -24.40 -5.36 18.28
CA PRO A 302 -25.56 -6.16 17.85
C PRO A 302 -26.33 -5.59 16.66
N ASP A 303 -26.30 -4.27 16.44
CA ASP A 303 -27.16 -3.57 15.47
C ASP A 303 -26.62 -3.57 14.02
N ILE A 304 -25.61 -4.40 13.73
CA ILE A 304 -25.04 -4.51 12.37
C ILE A 304 -26.08 -5.12 11.42
N ASP A 305 -26.50 -4.36 10.40
CA ASP A 305 -27.45 -4.83 9.39
C ASP A 305 -26.74 -5.49 8.20
N ARG A 306 -26.89 -6.82 8.13
CA ARG A 306 -26.32 -7.71 7.10
C ARG A 306 -26.76 -7.36 5.68
N ARG A 307 -27.89 -6.68 5.49
CA ARG A 307 -28.38 -6.28 4.15
C ARG A 307 -27.49 -5.22 3.49
N ASN A 308 -26.62 -4.57 4.27
CA ASN A 308 -25.70 -3.54 3.79
C ASN A 308 -24.30 -4.07 3.47
N ILE A 309 -24.08 -5.40 3.47
CA ILE A 309 -22.82 -5.98 3.03
C ILE A 309 -22.62 -5.67 1.54
N ILE A 310 -21.44 -5.17 1.18
CA ILE A 310 -21.10 -4.84 -0.21
C ILE A 310 -20.02 -5.76 -0.79
N THR A 311 -19.16 -6.33 0.06
CA THR A 311 -18.15 -7.31 -0.36
C THR A 311 -17.53 -8.03 0.84
N SER A 312 -16.76 -9.07 0.55
CA SER A 312 -15.91 -9.79 1.50
C SER A 312 -14.56 -10.05 0.86
N PHE A 313 -13.50 -10.12 1.66
CA PHE A 313 -12.16 -10.36 1.17
C PHE A 313 -11.29 -11.03 2.23
N THR A 314 -10.15 -11.56 1.79
CA THR A 314 -9.18 -12.23 2.65
C THR A 314 -7.86 -11.48 2.63
N GLY A 315 -7.17 -11.47 3.76
CA GLY A 315 -5.75 -11.13 3.85
C GLY A 315 -4.98 -12.26 4.52
N LEU A 316 -3.74 -12.47 4.08
CA LEU A 316 -2.82 -13.45 4.65
C LEU A 316 -1.72 -12.73 5.43
N ARG A 317 -1.50 -13.11 6.68
CA ARG A 317 -0.40 -12.61 7.50
C ARG A 317 0.82 -13.50 7.33
N ALA A 318 1.98 -12.89 7.14
CA ALA A 318 3.27 -13.57 7.10
C ALA A 318 3.77 -13.86 8.52
N VAL A 319 3.33 -14.96 9.13
CA VAL A 319 3.70 -15.33 10.50
C VAL A 319 5.07 -16.01 10.50
N PRO A 320 6.10 -15.43 11.13
CA PRO A 320 7.42 -16.06 11.17
C PRO A 320 7.51 -17.15 12.23
N SER A 321 8.30 -18.19 11.96
CA SER A 321 8.61 -19.25 12.94
C SER A 321 9.31 -18.75 14.21
N THR A 322 9.89 -17.55 14.17
CA THR A 322 10.59 -16.91 15.30
C THR A 322 9.65 -16.17 16.27
N GLY A 323 8.37 -16.00 15.92
CA GLY A 323 7.38 -15.30 16.74
C GLY A 323 7.44 -13.76 16.73
N ASP A 324 8.46 -13.14 16.12
CA ASP A 324 8.62 -11.68 16.03
C ASP A 324 9.17 -11.25 14.66
N PHE A 325 9.13 -9.95 14.35
CA PHE A 325 9.68 -9.41 13.11
C PHE A 325 11.17 -9.74 12.98
N ILE A 326 11.57 -10.17 11.78
CA ILE A 326 12.95 -10.48 11.42
C ILE A 326 13.47 -9.29 10.61
N ILE A 327 14.22 -8.40 11.26
CA ILE A 327 14.78 -7.20 10.64
C ILE A 327 16.29 -7.20 10.93
N LYS A 328 17.06 -7.86 10.07
CA LYS A 328 18.50 -8.08 10.26
C LYS A 328 19.19 -8.43 8.95
N GLU A 329 20.49 -8.19 8.89
CA GLU A 329 21.36 -8.77 7.87
C GLU A 329 21.39 -10.30 8.02
N SER A 330 21.43 -11.01 6.89
CA SER A 330 21.57 -12.47 6.86
C SER A 330 22.91 -12.89 7.46
N GLY A 331 22.88 -13.91 8.33
CA GLY A 331 24.11 -14.45 8.94
C GLY A 331 24.99 -15.24 7.97
N VAL A 332 24.44 -15.64 6.81
CA VAL A 332 25.14 -16.45 5.80
C VAL A 332 25.42 -15.67 4.51
N SER A 333 24.84 -14.48 4.34
CA SER A 333 24.99 -13.68 3.13
C SER A 333 25.07 -12.17 3.44
N LYS A 334 26.30 -11.66 3.54
CA LYS A 334 26.59 -10.24 3.87
C LYS A 334 25.87 -9.28 2.92
N GLY A 335 25.34 -8.16 3.37
CA GLY A 335 24.64 -7.20 2.52
C GLY A 335 23.27 -7.68 1.98
N PHE A 336 22.79 -8.85 2.40
CA PHE A 336 21.40 -9.26 2.23
C PHE A 336 20.64 -8.98 3.53
N ILE A 337 19.67 -8.08 3.51
CA ILE A 337 18.91 -7.66 4.69
C ILE A 337 17.52 -8.27 4.61
N ASN A 338 17.18 -9.10 5.60
CA ASN A 338 15.83 -9.62 5.75
C ASN A 338 14.97 -8.60 6.50
N VAL A 339 13.81 -8.26 5.91
CA VAL A 339 12.68 -7.54 6.52
C VAL A 339 11.46 -8.47 6.41
N ALA A 340 11.50 -9.55 7.17
CA ALA A 340 10.63 -10.71 7.04
C ALA A 340 9.70 -10.89 8.25
N GLY A 341 8.61 -11.64 8.06
CA GLY A 341 7.64 -11.92 9.12
C GLY A 341 6.86 -10.69 9.57
N ILE A 342 6.72 -9.68 8.70
CA ILE A 342 6.04 -8.42 8.99
C ILE A 342 4.52 -8.61 8.98
N GLU A 343 4.01 -9.33 9.98
CA GLU A 343 2.59 -9.42 10.28
C GLU A 343 2.09 -8.22 11.12
N SER A 344 0.90 -8.30 11.72
CA SER A 344 0.39 -7.25 12.62
C SER A 344 1.37 -6.99 13.78
N PRO A 345 1.75 -5.73 14.07
CA PRO A 345 1.25 -4.45 13.52
C PRO A 345 2.17 -3.80 12.45
N GLY A 346 2.53 -4.55 11.41
CA GLY A 346 3.53 -4.18 10.41
C GLY A 346 3.26 -2.88 9.66
N LEU A 347 1.99 -2.60 9.31
CA LEU A 347 1.60 -1.35 8.64
C LEU A 347 1.95 -0.13 9.49
N THR A 348 1.63 -0.18 10.79
CA THR A 348 1.95 0.91 11.73
C THR A 348 3.45 1.02 11.95
N ALA A 349 4.15 -0.11 12.00
CA ALA A 349 5.59 -0.17 12.23
C ALA A 349 6.44 0.26 11.02
N ALA A 350 5.89 0.26 9.80
CA ALA A 350 6.64 0.39 8.56
C ALA A 350 7.59 1.61 8.50
N PRO A 351 7.19 2.85 8.88
CA PRO A 351 8.11 3.99 8.85
C PRO A 351 9.32 3.81 9.78
N ALA A 352 9.08 3.26 10.98
CA ALA A 352 10.14 3.02 11.95
C ALA A 352 11.05 1.84 11.55
N ILE A 353 10.50 0.86 10.83
CA ILE A 353 11.27 -0.24 10.24
C ILE A 353 12.19 0.30 9.15
N ALA A 354 11.69 1.20 8.28
CA ALA A 354 12.50 1.80 7.21
C ALA A 354 13.73 2.53 7.75
N GLU A 355 13.58 3.38 8.76
CA GLU A 355 14.72 4.06 9.42
C GLU A 355 15.71 3.05 10.03
N TYR A 356 15.21 1.93 10.58
CA TYR A 356 16.08 0.90 11.15
C TYR A 356 16.81 0.08 10.08
N VAL A 357 16.20 -0.14 8.91
CA VAL A 357 16.87 -0.78 7.76
C VAL A 357 17.98 0.12 7.22
N GLU A 358 17.78 1.44 7.19
CA GLU A 358 18.83 2.41 6.86
C GLU A 358 20.04 2.26 7.81
N ASP A 359 19.81 2.15 9.11
CA ASP A 359 20.88 1.92 10.10
C ASP A 359 21.64 0.61 9.84
N ILE A 360 20.93 -0.47 9.47
CA ILE A 360 21.56 -1.76 9.13
C ILE A 360 22.42 -1.60 7.87
N LEU A 361 21.92 -0.93 6.84
CA LEU A 361 22.66 -0.67 5.61
C LEU A 361 23.93 0.17 5.87
N ARG A 362 23.84 1.21 6.71
CA ARG A 362 25.00 2.01 7.15
C ARG A 362 26.06 1.12 7.81
N LYS A 363 25.65 0.27 8.74
CA LYS A 363 26.56 -0.68 9.42
C LYS A 363 27.15 -1.73 8.48
N ALA A 364 26.42 -2.12 7.44
CA ALA A 364 26.89 -3.01 6.39
C ALA A 364 27.84 -2.31 5.38
N GLY A 365 28.15 -1.03 5.57
CA GLY A 365 29.12 -0.26 4.80
C GLY A 365 28.52 0.60 3.68
N LEU A 366 27.19 0.75 3.60
CA LEU A 366 26.57 1.65 2.64
C LEU A 366 26.70 3.10 3.12
N VAL A 367 27.41 3.92 2.36
CA VAL A 367 27.51 5.37 2.58
C VAL A 367 26.28 6.04 1.97
N PHE A 368 25.53 6.76 2.79
CA PHE A 368 24.40 7.58 2.34
C PHE A 368 24.83 9.04 2.21
N ILE A 369 24.67 9.59 1.01
CA ILE A 369 24.88 10.99 0.71
C ILE A 369 23.51 11.63 0.54
N PRO A 370 23.10 12.56 1.44
CA PRO A 370 21.83 13.26 1.30
C PRO A 370 21.75 14.01 -0.03
N LYS A 371 20.59 13.97 -0.69
CA LYS A 371 20.32 14.77 -1.89
C LYS A 371 19.91 16.18 -1.49
N ASN A 372 20.45 17.19 -2.17
CA ASN A 372 20.10 18.60 -1.94
C ASN A 372 18.66 18.93 -2.36
N ASP A 373 18.12 18.18 -3.32
CA ASP A 373 16.79 18.34 -3.93
C ASP A 373 15.77 17.29 -3.44
N TYR A 374 16.06 16.58 -2.34
CA TYR A 374 15.12 15.62 -1.77
C TYR A 374 13.82 16.31 -1.33
N ASN A 375 12.68 15.80 -1.82
CA ASN A 375 11.37 16.29 -1.46
C ASN A 375 10.55 15.20 -0.74
N PRO A 376 10.36 15.28 0.59
CA PRO A 376 9.53 14.32 1.33
C PRO A 376 8.03 14.51 1.08
N VAL A 377 7.61 15.62 0.49
CA VAL A 377 6.20 15.96 0.31
C VAL A 377 5.72 15.57 -1.08
N ARG A 378 4.77 14.64 -1.13
CA ARG A 378 4.13 14.20 -2.36
C ARG A 378 3.12 15.22 -2.85
N ARG A 379 2.96 15.34 -4.18
CA ARG A 379 1.92 16.16 -4.80
C ARG A 379 0.50 15.74 -4.34
N PRO A 380 -0.32 16.66 -3.77
CA PRO A 380 -1.65 16.33 -3.27
C PRO A 380 -2.61 15.73 -4.31
N VAL A 381 -3.55 14.91 -3.86
CA VAL A 381 -4.60 14.28 -4.67
C VAL A 381 -5.90 15.07 -4.56
N LYS A 382 -6.38 15.56 -5.70
CA LYS A 382 -7.63 16.29 -5.81
C LYS A 382 -8.80 15.33 -5.95
N ARG A 383 -9.60 15.19 -4.89
CA ARG A 383 -10.77 14.29 -4.85
C ARG A 383 -12.07 15.06 -5.00
N PHE A 384 -12.83 14.81 -6.07
CA PHE A 384 -14.09 15.52 -6.35
C PHE A 384 -15.05 15.49 -5.14
N ARG A 385 -15.13 14.33 -4.48
CA ARG A 385 -16.01 14.08 -3.34
C ARG A 385 -15.69 14.86 -2.07
N ASP A 386 -14.48 15.41 -1.94
CA ASP A 386 -14.00 16.08 -0.74
C ASP A 386 -13.89 17.62 -0.92
N MET A 387 -14.14 18.12 -2.14
CA MET A 387 -14.02 19.54 -2.48
C MET A 387 -15.21 20.37 -2.01
N LYS A 388 -14.93 21.64 -1.68
CA LYS A 388 -15.97 22.66 -1.51
C LYS A 388 -16.47 23.16 -2.87
N GLU A 389 -17.67 23.73 -2.90
CA GLU A 389 -18.31 24.19 -4.15
C GLU A 389 -17.46 25.20 -4.92
N ASP A 390 -16.88 26.20 -4.24
CA ASP A 390 -16.02 27.21 -4.88
C ASP A 390 -14.74 26.60 -5.49
N GLU A 391 -14.10 25.68 -4.77
CA GLU A 391 -12.90 24.98 -5.25
C GLU A 391 -13.22 24.14 -6.49
N LEU A 392 -14.37 23.47 -6.47
CA LEU A 392 -14.84 22.68 -7.60
C LEU A 392 -15.15 23.57 -8.81
N ALA A 393 -15.80 24.71 -8.61
CA ALA A 393 -16.09 25.65 -9.69
C ALA A 393 -14.81 26.12 -10.41
N ASP A 394 -13.76 26.41 -9.65
CA ASP A 394 -12.47 26.81 -10.23
C ASP A 394 -11.73 25.67 -10.91
N LEU A 395 -11.83 24.44 -10.39
CA LEU A 395 -11.27 23.26 -11.04
C LEU A 395 -11.99 22.92 -12.35
N LEU A 396 -13.31 23.07 -12.40
CA LEU A 396 -14.11 22.84 -13.62
C LEU A 396 -13.73 23.80 -14.75
N LYS A 397 -13.43 25.07 -14.43
CA LYS A 397 -12.92 26.05 -15.40
C LYS A 397 -11.58 25.61 -16.00
N LYS A 398 -10.69 25.05 -15.17
CA LYS A 398 -9.34 24.61 -15.58
C LYS A 398 -9.34 23.27 -16.30
N ASN A 399 -10.20 22.35 -15.86
CA ASN A 399 -10.32 21.02 -16.44
C ASN A 399 -11.78 20.53 -16.34
N PRO A 400 -12.56 20.65 -17.43
CA PRO A 400 -13.96 20.22 -17.46
C PRO A 400 -14.17 18.73 -17.13
N LEU A 401 -13.14 17.89 -17.20
CA LEU A 401 -13.23 16.46 -16.89
C LEU A 401 -13.53 16.17 -15.41
N TYR A 402 -13.33 17.14 -14.51
CA TYR A 402 -13.81 17.02 -13.12
C TYR A 402 -15.34 16.96 -13.05
N GLY A 403 -16.06 17.51 -14.03
CA GLY A 403 -17.53 17.46 -14.10
C GLY A 403 -18.06 16.15 -14.68
N ARG A 404 -17.21 15.34 -15.30
CA ARG A 404 -17.58 14.05 -15.89
C ARG A 404 -17.46 12.94 -14.84
N ILE A 405 -18.55 12.68 -14.11
CA ILE A 405 -18.59 11.61 -13.11
C ILE A 405 -18.61 10.22 -13.77
N VAL A 406 -17.61 9.40 -13.46
CA VAL A 406 -17.47 8.02 -13.95
C VAL A 406 -18.00 7.01 -12.93
N CYS A 407 -17.64 7.16 -11.65
CA CYS A 407 -18.17 6.31 -10.57
C CYS A 407 -19.14 7.10 -9.70
N ARG A 408 -20.45 6.86 -9.84
CA ARG A 408 -21.47 7.57 -9.05
C ARG A 408 -21.46 7.19 -7.57
N CYS A 409 -21.22 5.91 -7.24
CA CYS A 409 -21.23 5.43 -5.85
C CYS A 409 -20.17 6.11 -4.99
N GLU A 410 -18.98 6.34 -5.56
CA GLU A 410 -17.84 6.95 -4.86
C GLU A 410 -17.57 8.39 -5.30
N LYS A 411 -18.44 8.95 -6.16
CA LYS A 411 -18.33 10.29 -6.76
C LYS A 411 -16.93 10.56 -7.33
N VAL A 412 -16.47 9.68 -8.22
CA VAL A 412 -15.15 9.78 -8.88
C VAL A 412 -15.33 10.29 -10.31
N SER A 413 -14.61 11.36 -10.64
CA SER A 413 -14.58 12.00 -11.95
C SER A 413 -13.61 11.33 -12.93
N ALA A 414 -13.75 11.62 -14.22
CA ALA A 414 -12.81 11.19 -15.25
C ALA A 414 -11.41 11.81 -15.02
N ALA A 415 -11.35 13.06 -14.54
CA ALA A 415 -10.10 13.73 -14.22
C ALA A 415 -9.29 12.99 -13.15
N GLU A 416 -9.94 12.50 -12.09
CA GLU A 416 -9.28 11.71 -11.03
C GLU A 416 -8.72 10.38 -11.55
N ILE A 417 -9.45 9.70 -12.44
CA ILE A 417 -8.99 8.46 -13.05
C ILE A 417 -7.77 8.72 -13.92
N ILE A 418 -7.82 9.74 -14.77
CA ILE A 418 -6.69 10.15 -15.61
C ILE A 418 -5.48 10.52 -14.75
N ASP A 419 -5.64 11.39 -13.74
CA ASP A 419 -4.54 11.76 -12.84
C ASP A 419 -3.90 10.53 -12.18
N SER A 420 -4.71 9.54 -11.77
CA SER A 420 -4.20 8.30 -11.17
C SER A 420 -3.34 7.45 -12.13
N ILE A 421 -3.56 7.56 -13.44
CA ILE A 421 -2.81 6.86 -14.49
C ILE A 421 -1.51 7.61 -14.82
N ARG A 422 -1.59 8.95 -14.86
CA ARG A 422 -0.49 9.84 -15.26
C ARG A 422 0.55 10.09 -14.16
N ARG A 423 0.23 9.81 -12.90
CA ARG A 423 1.17 9.93 -11.77
C ARG A 423 2.40 9.02 -11.92
N PRO A 424 3.52 9.36 -11.26
CA PRO A 424 4.61 8.41 -11.04
C PRO A 424 4.06 7.16 -10.34
N ALA A 425 4.56 5.98 -10.72
CA ALA A 425 3.96 4.71 -10.31
C ALA A 425 2.44 4.65 -10.59
N GLY A 426 1.98 5.21 -11.71
CA GLY A 426 0.56 5.36 -12.05
C GLY A 426 -0.18 4.04 -12.25
N ALA A 427 -1.51 4.10 -12.23
CA ALA A 427 -2.37 2.94 -12.46
C ALA A 427 -2.18 2.36 -13.87
N ARG A 428 -2.15 1.02 -13.97
CA ARG A 428 -2.01 0.28 -15.25
C ARG A 428 -3.14 -0.71 -15.51
N ASN A 429 -4.01 -0.93 -14.53
CA ASN A 429 -5.13 -1.87 -14.60
C ASN A 429 -6.29 -1.36 -13.72
N LEU A 430 -7.43 -2.04 -13.76
CA LEU A 430 -8.64 -1.61 -13.04
C LEU A 430 -8.45 -1.50 -11.53
N ASP A 431 -7.79 -2.48 -10.91
CA ASP A 431 -7.54 -2.46 -9.47
C ASP A 431 -6.52 -1.36 -9.10
N GLY A 432 -5.59 -1.02 -10.01
CA GLY A 432 -4.71 0.12 -9.89
C GLY A 432 -5.46 1.45 -9.80
N VAL A 433 -6.47 1.65 -10.65
CA VAL A 433 -7.37 2.81 -10.61
C VAL A 433 -8.24 2.76 -9.35
N LYS A 434 -8.83 1.59 -9.04
CA LYS A 434 -9.69 1.36 -7.88
C LYS A 434 -8.99 1.74 -6.58
N ARG A 435 -7.75 1.26 -6.36
CA ARG A 435 -6.98 1.50 -5.13
C ARG A 435 -6.55 2.96 -4.94
N ARG A 436 -6.46 3.75 -6.02
CA ARG A 436 -6.07 5.17 -5.99
C ARG A 436 -7.25 6.13 -5.91
N THR A 437 -8.37 5.78 -6.55
CA THR A 437 -9.50 6.70 -6.74
C THR A 437 -10.76 6.28 -6.01
N ARG A 438 -10.87 4.98 -5.67
CA ARG A 438 -12.06 4.26 -5.22
C ARG A 438 -13.09 3.94 -6.30
N ALA A 439 -12.83 4.22 -7.58
CA ALA A 439 -13.73 3.79 -8.65
C ALA A 439 -13.94 2.27 -8.60
N GLY A 440 -15.21 1.85 -8.42
CA GLY A 440 -15.58 0.44 -8.25
C GLY A 440 -15.52 -0.11 -6.83
N MET A 441 -15.26 0.72 -5.80
CA MET A 441 -15.30 0.30 -4.38
C MET A 441 -16.65 0.55 -3.69
N GLY A 442 -17.57 1.26 -4.35
CA GLY A 442 -18.90 1.53 -3.81
C GLY A 442 -19.86 0.34 -3.95
N ARG A 443 -21.13 0.53 -3.57
CA ARG A 443 -22.15 -0.54 -3.51
C ARG A 443 -22.25 -1.43 -4.76
N CYS A 444 -22.10 -0.88 -5.96
CA CYS A 444 -22.17 -1.64 -7.21
C CYS A 444 -20.93 -2.50 -7.52
N GLN A 445 -19.86 -2.38 -6.72
CA GLN A 445 -18.58 -3.11 -6.89
C GLN A 445 -18.00 -3.04 -8.31
N GLY A 446 -18.19 -1.90 -8.99
CA GLY A 446 -17.69 -1.68 -10.36
C GLY A 446 -18.67 -2.01 -11.48
N GLY A 447 -19.85 -2.57 -11.17
CA GLY A 447 -20.82 -3.03 -12.19
C GLY A 447 -21.21 -1.98 -13.24
N PHE A 448 -21.16 -0.68 -12.92
CA PHE A 448 -21.50 0.40 -13.86
C PHE A 448 -20.31 1.18 -14.41
N CYS A 449 -19.29 1.43 -13.58
CA CYS A 449 -18.19 2.31 -13.98
C CYS A 449 -17.10 1.58 -14.76
N THR A 450 -16.98 0.26 -14.60
CA THR A 450 -15.86 -0.53 -15.18
C THR A 450 -15.65 -0.29 -16.68
N PRO A 451 -16.67 -0.36 -17.57
CA PRO A 451 -16.46 -0.11 -18.99
C PRO A 451 -15.83 1.27 -19.28
N ARG A 452 -16.26 2.31 -18.58
CA ARG A 452 -15.73 3.68 -18.73
C ARG A 452 -14.32 3.81 -18.17
N VAL A 453 -13.99 3.10 -17.09
CA VAL A 453 -12.61 3.05 -16.59
C VAL A 453 -11.69 2.35 -17.60
N MET A 454 -12.15 1.27 -18.23
CA MET A 454 -11.39 0.56 -19.27
C MET A 454 -11.17 1.44 -20.50
N GLU A 455 -12.19 2.17 -20.97
CA GLU A 455 -12.05 3.14 -22.07
C GLU A 455 -10.98 4.20 -21.75
N ILE A 456 -10.96 4.74 -20.53
CA ILE A 456 -9.96 5.73 -20.10
C ILE A 456 -8.57 5.08 -20.03
N LEU A 457 -8.42 3.91 -19.43
CA LEU A 457 -7.14 3.20 -19.37
C LEU A 457 -6.58 2.91 -20.76
N SER A 458 -7.40 2.36 -21.65
CA SER A 458 -7.03 2.06 -23.03
C SER A 458 -6.51 3.31 -23.75
N LYS A 459 -7.21 4.43 -23.62
CA LYS A 459 -6.81 5.72 -24.21
C LYS A 459 -5.52 6.26 -23.60
N GLU A 460 -5.42 6.31 -22.27
CA GLU A 460 -4.27 6.94 -21.58
C GLU A 460 -2.99 6.10 -21.65
N LEU A 461 -3.10 4.78 -21.74
CA LEU A 461 -1.97 3.86 -21.87
C LEU A 461 -1.63 3.53 -23.32
N ASN A 462 -2.47 3.94 -24.27
CA ASN A 462 -2.36 3.62 -25.69
C ASN A 462 -2.24 2.10 -25.94
N ILE A 463 -3.13 1.33 -25.32
CA ILE A 463 -3.25 -0.12 -25.49
C ILE A 463 -4.69 -0.50 -25.87
N PRO A 464 -4.90 -1.58 -26.64
CA PRO A 464 -6.23 -2.09 -26.95
C PRO A 464 -7.08 -2.34 -25.69
N ILE A 465 -8.38 -2.05 -25.76
CA ILE A 465 -9.29 -2.22 -24.61
C ILE A 465 -9.38 -3.68 -24.13
N ASP A 466 -9.17 -4.62 -25.04
CA ASP A 466 -9.10 -6.07 -24.80
C ASP A 466 -7.82 -6.52 -24.09
N GLU A 467 -6.79 -5.68 -24.02
CA GLU A 467 -5.60 -5.94 -23.19
C GLU A 467 -5.72 -5.41 -21.75
N ILE A 468 -6.82 -4.71 -21.42
CA ILE A 468 -7.04 -4.22 -20.06
C ILE A 468 -7.37 -5.37 -19.11
N THR A 469 -6.55 -5.53 -18.09
CA THR A 469 -6.72 -6.53 -17.03
C THR A 469 -7.35 -5.92 -15.77
N LYS A 470 -7.88 -6.79 -14.91
CA LYS A 470 -8.38 -6.41 -13.59
C LYS A 470 -7.24 -6.02 -12.67
N SER A 471 -6.18 -6.81 -12.59
CA SER A 471 -5.10 -6.69 -11.60
C SER A 471 -3.71 -7.07 -12.12
N GLY A 472 -3.49 -7.11 -13.44
CA GLY A 472 -2.24 -7.60 -14.05
C GLY A 472 -2.32 -9.09 -14.41
N GLY A 473 -1.26 -9.63 -15.02
CA GLY A 473 -1.18 -11.03 -15.46
C GLY A 473 -2.42 -11.51 -16.23
N ASP A 474 -2.89 -12.71 -15.92
CA ASP A 474 -4.00 -13.37 -16.63
C ASP A 474 -5.41 -12.94 -16.19
N SER A 475 -5.55 -11.76 -15.57
CA SER A 475 -6.84 -11.28 -15.05
C SER A 475 -7.66 -10.52 -16.11
N TRP A 476 -7.87 -11.14 -17.27
CA TRP A 476 -8.54 -10.54 -18.43
C TRP A 476 -9.98 -10.10 -18.15
N MET A 477 -10.36 -8.92 -18.65
CA MET A 477 -11.73 -8.38 -18.51
C MET A 477 -12.63 -8.69 -19.71
N LEU A 478 -12.05 -8.85 -20.89
CA LEU A 478 -12.74 -9.18 -22.14
C LEU A 478 -12.14 -10.46 -22.70
N ALA A 479 -13.00 -11.38 -23.15
CA ALA A 479 -12.55 -12.66 -23.72
C ALA A 479 -12.09 -12.53 -25.18
N GLY A 480 -12.46 -11.45 -25.87
CA GLY A 480 -12.13 -11.21 -27.26
C GLY A 480 -13.14 -10.29 -27.95
N ARG A 481 -12.89 -9.99 -29.23
CA ARG A 481 -13.80 -9.22 -30.07
C ARG A 481 -14.82 -10.15 -30.72
N THR A 482 -16.10 -9.87 -30.54
CA THR A 482 -17.16 -10.50 -31.33
C THR A 482 -17.28 -9.80 -32.67
N LYS A 483 -17.56 -10.56 -33.73
CA LYS A 483 -17.71 -10.04 -35.10
C LYS A 483 -18.94 -9.15 -35.27
#